data_AF-A0A6B3FRF0-F1
#
_entry.id   AF-A0A6B3FRF0-F1
#
_cell.length_a   1.000
_cell.length_b   1.000
_cell.length_c   1.000
_cell.angle_alpha   90.00
_cell.angle_beta   90.00
_cell.angle_gamma   90.00
#
_symmetry.space_group_name_H-M   'P 1'
#
loop_
_entity.id
_entity.type
_entity.pdbx_description
1 polymer ?
#
loop_
_entity_poly.entity_id
_entity_poly.type
_entity_poly.pdbx_seq_one_letter_code
_entity_poly.pdbx_strand_id
1 'polypeptide(L)' 'VPADRFRLADRGRIAPGRQADLVLVDGDPASDIDATLSLRAIWRRGTLLDRTRQAESA' A
#
# COMPACT_ATOMS: atom_id res chain seq x y z
N VAL A 1 5.04 -9.31 -12.06
CA VAL A 1 3.73 -8.65 -11.74
C VAL A 1 3.85 -7.14 -12.00
N PRO A 2 2.79 -6.28 -11.98
CA PRO A 2 2.72 -5.00 -12.73
C PRO A 2 3.98 -4.12 -12.78
N ALA A 3 4.67 -3.92 -11.65
CA ALA A 3 5.93 -3.16 -11.62
C ALA A 3 6.98 -3.67 -12.62
N ASP A 4 7.13 -5.00 -12.77
CA ASP A 4 8.05 -5.60 -13.74
C ASP A 4 7.57 -5.33 -15.19
N ARG A 5 6.26 -5.41 -15.46
CA ARG A 5 5.67 -5.18 -16.79
C ARG A 5 5.82 -3.72 -17.23
N PHE A 6 5.74 -2.80 -16.28
CA PHE A 6 5.95 -1.36 -16.51
C PHE A 6 7.40 -0.90 -16.31
N ARG A 7 8.35 -1.82 -16.05
CA ARG A 7 9.78 -1.53 -15.82
C ARG A 7 10.03 -0.53 -14.68
N LEU A 8 9.23 -0.62 -13.63
CA LEU A 8 9.35 0.18 -12.41
C LEU A 8 10.20 -0.57 -11.37
N ALA A 9 11.51 -0.34 -11.40
CA ALA A 9 12.46 -1.09 -10.56
C ALA A 9 12.36 -0.76 -9.06
N ASP A 10 11.80 0.41 -8.73
CA ASP A 10 11.78 1.02 -7.40
C ASP A 10 10.56 0.65 -6.55
N ARG A 11 9.56 -0.08 -7.07
CA ARG A 11 8.33 -0.41 -6.32
C ARG A 11 7.81 -1.84 -6.57
N GLY A 12 6.70 -2.19 -5.92
CA GLY A 12 6.03 -3.50 -6.07
C GLY A 12 6.60 -4.63 -5.20
N ARG A 13 7.57 -4.35 -4.33
CA ARG A 13 8.11 -5.26 -3.31
C ARG A 13 8.48 -4.48 -2.06
N ILE A 14 8.21 -5.05 -0.88
CA ILE A 14 8.66 -4.49 0.40
C ILE A 14 10.10 -4.92 0.62
N ALA A 15 11.06 -4.03 0.34
CA ALA A 15 12.48 -4.26 0.54
C ALA A 15 13.23 -2.94 0.73
N PRO A 16 14.37 -2.91 1.45
CA PRO A 16 15.21 -1.72 1.57
C PRO A 16 15.61 -1.13 0.21
N GLY A 17 15.73 0.20 0.14
CA GLY A 17 16.09 0.94 -1.07
C GLY A 17 14.97 1.10 -2.11
N ARG A 18 13.78 0.54 -1.85
CA ARG A 18 12.57 0.73 -2.68
C ARG A 18 11.70 1.87 -2.14
N GLN A 19 10.82 2.37 -3.00
CA GLN A 19 9.80 3.33 -2.63
C GLN A 19 8.87 2.72 -1.57
N ALA A 20 8.73 3.43 -0.44
CA ALA A 20 7.91 3.03 0.69
C ALA A 20 6.41 3.33 0.45
N ASP A 21 5.85 2.69 -0.57
CA ASP A 21 4.41 2.64 -0.79
C ASP A 21 3.87 1.36 -0.13
N LEU A 22 3.15 1.53 0.98
CA LEU A 22 2.73 0.44 1.87
C LEU A 22 1.26 0.59 2.25
N VAL A 23 0.60 -0.54 2.50
CA VAL A 23 -0.72 -0.60 3.14
C VAL A 23 -0.63 -1.49 4.36
N LEU A 24 -1.26 -1.05 5.45
CA LEU A 24 -1.50 -1.88 6.63
C LEU A 24 -2.98 -2.24 6.65
N VAL A 25 -3.25 -3.52 6.85
CA VAL A 25 -4.61 -4.07 6.92
C VAL A 25 -4.77 -4.84 8.23
N ASP A 26 -6.00 -4.91 8.72
CA ASP A 26 -6.36 -5.80 9.82
C ASP A 26 -6.75 -7.18 9.26
N GLY A 27 -6.15 -8.25 9.80
CA GLY A 27 -6.33 -9.63 9.34
C GLY A 27 -5.11 -10.17 8.57
N ASP A 28 -5.25 -11.38 8.01
CA ASP A 28 -4.20 -12.04 7.21
C ASP A 28 -4.63 -12.25 5.74
N PRO A 29 -4.16 -11.41 4.81
CA PRO A 29 -4.44 -11.55 3.38
C PRO A 29 -3.96 -12.84 2.73
N ALA A 30 -3.00 -13.54 3.33
CA ALA A 30 -2.52 -14.82 2.81
C ALA A 30 -3.53 -15.96 3.09
N SER A 31 -4.35 -15.80 4.13
CA SER A 31 -5.39 -16.74 4.54
C SER A 31 -6.77 -16.36 4.00
N ASP A 32 -7.09 -15.06 3.95
CA ASP A 32 -8.33 -14.52 3.40
C ASP A 32 -8.05 -13.22 2.62
N ILE A 33 -8.22 -13.27 1.30
CA ILE A 33 -7.90 -12.13 0.44
C ILE A 33 -8.81 -10.91 0.67
N ASP A 34 -10.02 -11.11 1.23
CA ASP A 34 -10.93 -10.01 1.54
C ASP A 34 -10.39 -9.13 2.69
N ALA A 35 -9.45 -9.65 3.50
CA ALA A 35 -8.74 -8.85 4.49
C ALA A 35 -8.00 -7.64 3.87
N THR A 36 -7.69 -7.67 2.57
CA THR A 36 -7.10 -6.53 1.85
C THR A 36 -8.00 -5.28 1.84
N LEU A 37 -9.31 -5.44 2.05
CA LEU A 37 -10.26 -4.33 2.13
C LEU A 37 -10.31 -3.68 3.53
N SER A 38 -9.79 -4.36 4.56
CA SER A 38 -9.76 -3.88 5.94
C SER A 38 -8.56 -2.92 6.18
N LEU A 39 -8.52 -1.82 5.44
CA LEU A 39 -7.38 -0.87 5.42
C LEU A 39 -7.29 -0.03 6.70
N ARG A 40 -6.19 -0.21 7.45
CA ARG A 40 -5.90 0.51 8.69
C ARG A 40 -5.05 1.77 8.50
N ALA A 41 -4.09 1.73 7.57
CA ALA A 41 -3.20 2.84 7.25
C ALA A 41 -2.58 2.70 5.86
N ILE A 42 -2.22 3.82 5.25
CA ILE A 42 -1.62 3.89 3.92
C ILE A 42 -0.40 4.80 3.99
N TRP A 43 0.73 4.34 3.45
CA TRP A 43 1.92 5.16 3.24
C TRP A 43 2.13 5.34 1.74
N ARG A 44 2.40 6.59 1.34
CA ARG A 44 2.81 6.92 -0.03
C ARG A 44 4.14 7.63 0.02
N ARG A 45 5.15 7.06 -0.64
CA ARG A 45 6.53 7.56 -0.66
C ARG A 45 7.10 7.80 0.74
N GLY A 46 6.74 6.95 1.70
CA GLY A 46 7.17 7.06 3.09
C GLY A 46 6.32 7.98 3.97
N THR A 47 5.35 8.72 3.40
CA THR A 47 4.47 9.60 4.17
C THR A 47 3.17 8.88 4.52
N LEU A 48 2.82 8.86 5.81
CA LEU A 48 1.52 8.37 6.27
C LEU A 48 0.42 9.31 5.76
N LEU A 49 -0.58 8.74 5.08
CA LEU A 49 -1.72 9.49 4.57
C LEU A 49 -2.83 9.59 5.63
N ASP A 50 -3.32 10.81 5.84
CA ASP A 50 -4.49 11.08 6.66
C ASP A 50 -5.77 10.80 5.85
N ARG A 51 -6.42 9.67 6.15
CA ARG A 51 -7.63 9.22 5.44
C ARG A 51 -8.86 10.07 5.76
N THR A 52 -8.87 10.77 6.89
CA THR A 52 -10.01 11.62 7.29
C THR A 52 -10.15 12.82 6.37
N ARG A 53 -9.04 13.48 6.01
CA ARG A 53 -9.05 14.61 5.05
C ARG A 53 -9.34 14.19 3.61
N GLN A 54 -9.02 12.95 3.24
CA GLN A 54 -9.17 12.49 1.86
C GLN A 54 -10.65 12.20 1.50
N ALA A 55 -11.48 11.80 2.47
CA ALA A 55 -12.91 11.59 2.27
C ALA A 55 -13.70 12.90 2.14
N GLU A 56 -13.20 13.99 2.70
CA GLU A 56 -13.83 15.33 2.63
C GLU A 56 -13.54 16.07 1.32
N SER A 57 -12.57 15.57 0.54
CA SER A 57 -12.12 16.19 -0.73
C SER A 57 -12.66 15.49 -1.98
N ALA A 58 -13.54 14.48 -1.82
CA ALA A 58 -14.04 13.61 -2.89
C ALA A 58 -15.54 13.83 -3.15
#